data_AF-A0A0Q8GQH8-F1
#
_entry.id   AF-A0A0Q8GQH8-F1
#
_cell.length_a   1.000
_cell.length_b   1.000
_cell.length_c   1.000
_cell.angle_alpha   90.00
_cell.angle_beta   90.00
_cell.angle_gamma   90.00
#
_symmetry.space_group_name_H-M   'P 1'
#
loop_
_entity.id
_entity.type
_entity.pdbx_description
1 polymer ?
#
loop_
_entity_poly.entity_id
_entity_poly.type
_entity_poly.pdbx_seq_one_letter_code
_entity_poly.pdbx_strand_id
1 'polypeptide(L)'
;MDWGGRWLGPEGTYLEVSGGPGTYSITVRNLDGPRSFDAKAGSGTLVFVRDGTVETIRRGNGTDTGMKWLADKRDCLIVKAGEGYCRG
;
A
#
# COMPACT_ATOMS: atom_id res chain seq x y z
N MET A 1 14.70 -6.04 2.02
CA MET A 1 13.51 -5.79 1.17
C MET A 1 12.56 -4.95 2.01
N ASP A 2 12.67 -3.64 1.86
CA ASP A 2 12.16 -2.72 2.86
C ASP A 2 10.83 -2.14 2.37
N TRP A 3 9.75 -2.67 2.93
CA TRP A 3 8.39 -2.15 2.73
C TRP A 3 8.13 -0.90 3.57
N GLY A 4 8.90 -0.77 4.67
CA GLY A 4 8.70 0.19 5.74
C GLY A 4 8.69 1.65 5.28
N GLY A 5 7.88 2.44 5.98
CA GLY A 5 7.67 3.87 5.80
C GLY A 5 6.34 4.23 5.12
N ARG A 6 6.17 5.51 4.82
CA ARG A 6 4.95 6.09 4.25
C ARG A 6 4.99 6.20 2.73
N TRP A 7 3.86 5.95 2.09
CA TRP A 7 3.62 5.96 0.65
C TRP A 7 2.41 6.87 0.38
N LEU A 8 2.51 7.78 -0.57
CA LEU A 8 1.51 8.83 -0.78
C LEU A 8 0.50 8.41 -1.84
N GLY A 9 -0.79 8.61 -1.53
CA GLY A 9 -1.91 8.36 -2.42
C GLY A 9 -2.65 9.66 -2.78
N PRO A 10 -3.79 9.55 -3.49
CA PRO A 10 -4.52 10.72 -3.97
C PRO A 10 -5.08 11.50 -2.81
N GLU A 11 -5.31 12.80 -3.00
CA GLU A 11 -6.18 13.57 -2.09
C GLU A 11 -5.73 13.53 -0.62
N GLY A 12 -4.42 13.44 -0.37
CA GLY A 12 -3.85 13.39 0.98
C GLY A 12 -3.93 12.02 1.66
N THR A 13 -4.41 10.98 0.97
CA THR A 13 -4.36 9.60 1.44
C THR A 13 -2.93 9.09 1.50
N TYR A 14 -2.70 8.08 2.34
CA TYR A 14 -1.40 7.43 2.42
C TYR A 14 -1.51 6.00 2.92
N LEU A 15 -0.50 5.21 2.58
CA LEU A 15 -0.26 3.90 3.15
C LEU A 15 1.06 3.94 3.90
N GLU A 16 1.04 3.61 5.18
CA GLU A 16 2.25 3.48 5.98
C GLU A 16 2.44 2.02 6.35
N VAL A 17 3.65 1.51 6.06
CA VAL A 17 4.06 0.18 6.49
C VAL A 17 5.03 0.34 7.64
N SER A 18 4.76 -0.33 8.75
CA SER A 18 5.66 -0.44 9.89
C SER A 18 5.87 -1.90 10.27
N GLY A 19 6.87 -2.18 11.11
CA GLY A 19 7.25 -3.54 11.48
C GLY A 19 8.43 -4.09 10.68
N GLY A 20 8.54 -5.42 10.63
CA GLY A 20 9.75 -6.11 10.18
C GLY A 20 9.49 -7.55 9.74
N PRO A 21 10.55 -8.32 9.39
CA PRO A 21 10.42 -9.62 8.74
C PRO A 21 9.60 -10.59 9.59
N GLY A 22 8.36 -10.84 9.17
CA GLY A 22 7.40 -11.76 9.80
C GLY A 22 6.04 -11.11 10.07
N THR A 23 6.04 -9.90 10.63
CA THR A 23 4.82 -9.19 11.04
C THR A 23 4.94 -7.72 10.66
N TYR A 24 4.00 -7.27 9.84
CA TYR A 24 3.88 -5.89 9.40
C TYR A 24 2.58 -5.30 9.92
N SER A 25 2.58 -4.00 10.19
CA SER A 25 1.35 -3.23 10.40
C SER A 25 1.20 -2.26 9.24
N ILE A 26 0.02 -2.29 8.62
CA ILE A 26 -0.35 -1.41 7.52
C ILE A 26 -1.35 -0.40 8.04
N THR A 27 -1.01 0.88 7.97
CA THR A 27 -1.97 1.96 8.20
C THR A 27 -2.38 2.56 6.87
N VAL A 28 -3.65 2.41 6.52
CA VAL A 28 -4.26 3.05 5.34
C VAL A 28 -5.05 4.25 5.81
N ARG A 29 -4.65 5.45 5.41
CA ARG A 29 -5.45 6.67 5.60
C ARG A 29 -6.18 7.01 4.33
N ASN A 30 -7.50 6.89 4.38
CA ASN A 30 -8.40 7.37 3.34
C ASN A 30 -9.05 8.70 3.77
N LEU A 31 -10.02 9.18 3.00
CA LEU A 31 -10.78 10.40 3.30
C LEU A 31 -11.57 10.29 4.61
N ASP A 32 -12.02 9.09 4.97
CA ASP A 32 -12.72 8.81 6.24
C ASP A 32 -11.78 8.74 7.46
N GLY A 33 -10.46 8.68 7.25
CA GLY A 33 -9.45 8.61 8.29
C GLY A 33 -8.51 7.40 8.20
N PRO A 34 -7.54 7.30 9.12
CA PRO A 34 -6.59 6.18 9.21
C PRO A 34 -7.23 4.93 9.80
N ARG A 35 -6.97 3.77 9.18
CA ARG A 35 -7.26 2.44 9.69
C ARG A 35 -6.01 1.58 9.63
N SER A 36 -5.75 0.80 10.68
CA SER A 36 -4.58 -0.08 10.77
C SER A 36 -4.97 -1.54 10.69
N PHE A 37 -4.13 -2.34 10.03
CA PHE A 37 -4.35 -3.76 9.76
C PHE A 37 -3.06 -4.55 9.96
N ASP A 38 -3.17 -5.75 10.52
CA ASP A 38 -2.07 -6.70 10.57
C ASP A 38 -1.82 -7.30 9.18
N ALA A 39 -0.58 -7.27 8.75
CA ALA A 39 -0.13 -7.82 7.48
C ALA A 39 1.01 -8.82 7.67
N LYS A 40 1.05 -9.81 6.78
CA LYS A 40 2.10 -10.82 6.74
C LYS A 40 2.85 -10.73 5.41
N ALA A 41 4.16 -10.95 5.45
CA ALA A 41 4.94 -11.09 4.23
C ALA A 41 4.57 -12.39 3.51
N GLY A 42 4.19 -12.25 2.24
CA GLY A 42 4.12 -13.32 1.27
C GLY A 42 5.36 -13.35 0.37
N SER A 43 5.25 -14.04 -0.77
CA SER A 43 6.31 -14.11 -1.79
C SER A 43 6.42 -12.80 -2.59
N GLY A 44 7.07 -11.79 -2.00
CA GLY A 44 7.23 -10.48 -2.62
C GLY A 44 5.99 -9.58 -2.52
N THR A 45 5.07 -9.90 -1.61
CA THR A 45 3.83 -9.15 -1.32
C THR A 45 3.62 -9.01 0.19
N LEU A 46 2.71 -8.13 0.59
CA LEU A 46 2.12 -8.12 1.94
C LEU A 46 0.65 -8.50 1.84
N VAL A 47 0.21 -9.47 2.65
CA VAL A 47 -1.18 -9.93 2.68
C VAL A 47 -1.81 -9.49 3.98
N PHE A 48 -2.99 -8.88 3.92
CA PHE A 48 -3.74 -8.41 5.08
C PHE A 48 -5.24 -8.60 4.89
N VAL A 49 -6.01 -8.54 5.97
CA VAL A 49 -7.48 -8.66 5.92
C VAL A 49 -8.10 -7.31 6.24
N ARG A 50 -8.95 -6.81 5.33
CA ARG A 50 -9.74 -5.58 5.49
C ARG A 50 -11.20 -5.90 5.31
N ASP A 51 -12.00 -5.66 6.35
CA ASP A 51 -13.45 -5.85 6.32
C ASP A 51 -13.86 -7.26 5.83
N GLY A 52 -13.12 -8.29 6.26
CA GLY A 52 -13.32 -9.70 5.86
C GLY A 52 -12.76 -10.09 4.48
N THR A 53 -12.21 -9.13 3.74
CA THR A 53 -11.58 -9.37 2.43
C THR A 53 -10.08 -9.53 2.57
N VAL A 54 -9.52 -10.55 1.94
CA VAL A 54 -8.07 -10.73 1.84
C VAL A 54 -7.54 -9.79 0.75
N GLU A 55 -6.74 -8.81 1.15
CA GLU A 55 -6.10 -7.83 0.28
C GLU A 55 -4.60 -8.16 0.15
N THR A 56 -4.02 -7.84 -1.00
CA THR A 56 -2.61 -8.11 -1.28
C THR A 56 -1.91 -6.86 -1.80
N ILE A 57 -0.91 -6.39 -1.06
CA ILE A 57 -0.05 -5.30 -1.46
C ILE A 57 1.11 -5.86 -2.27
N ARG A 58 1.24 -5.38 -3.50
CA ARG A 58 2.38 -5.67 -4.38
C ARG A 58 3.13 -4.41 -4.73
N ARG A 59 4.42 -4.55 -5.03
CA ARG A 59 5.20 -3.47 -5.65
C ARG A 59 4.84 -3.33 -7.12
N GLY A 60 4.98 -2.12 -7.64
CA GLY A 60 4.84 -1.79 -9.04
C GLY A 60 5.20 -0.33 -9.28
N ASN A 61 4.70 0.22 -10.38
CA ASN A 61 4.87 1.61 -10.76
C ASN A 61 3.51 2.34 -10.83
N GLY A 62 3.57 3.62 -11.16
CA GLY A 62 2.44 4.50 -11.32
C GLY A 62 1.41 4.04 -12.33
N THR A 63 1.86 3.47 -13.44
CA THR A 63 0.98 2.91 -14.48
C THR A 63 0.26 1.66 -13.98
N ASP A 64 0.93 0.81 -13.21
CA ASP A 64 0.34 -0.41 -12.62
C ASP A 64 -0.78 -0.10 -11.59
N THR A 65 -0.81 1.12 -11.04
CA THR A 65 -1.89 1.53 -10.14
C THR A 65 -3.23 1.75 -10.86
N GLY A 66 -3.19 1.98 -12.18
CA GLY A 66 -4.35 2.41 -12.97
C GLY A 66 -4.73 3.89 -12.76
N MET A 67 -3.93 4.66 -12.02
CA MET A 67 -4.22 6.06 -11.72
C MET A 67 -3.39 7.01 -12.56
N LYS A 68 -4.08 7.85 -13.35
CA LYS A 68 -3.46 8.80 -14.28
C LYS A 68 -2.47 9.76 -13.62
N TRP A 69 -2.78 10.24 -12.42
CA TRP A 69 -1.99 11.23 -11.68
C TRP A 69 -0.77 10.63 -10.97
N LEU A 70 -0.68 9.29 -10.90
CA LEU A 70 0.50 8.57 -10.45
C LEU A 70 1.33 8.01 -11.59
N ALA A 71 0.89 8.10 -12.85
CA ALA A 71 1.47 7.38 -13.99
C ALA A 71 3.00 7.51 -14.13
N ASP A 72 3.55 8.70 -13.81
CA ASP A 72 4.98 8.99 -13.89
C ASP A 72 5.82 8.46 -12.71
N LYS A 73 5.17 7.95 -11.66
CA LYS A 73 5.85 7.40 -10.47
C LYS A 73 6.39 6.00 -10.76
N ARG A 74 7.54 5.68 -10.18
CA ARG A 74 8.24 4.41 -10.41
C ARG A 74 8.29 3.48 -9.20
N ASP A 75 8.14 4.04 -8.00
CA ASP A 75 8.15 3.28 -6.75
C ASP A 75 6.77 3.37 -6.12
N CYS A 76 5.96 2.33 -6.32
CA CYS A 76 4.58 2.30 -5.87
C CYS A 76 4.21 0.97 -5.20
N LEU A 77 3.30 1.05 -4.24
CA LEU A 77 2.57 -0.05 -3.66
C LEU A 77 1.15 -0.04 -4.20
N ILE A 78 0.65 -1.21 -4.58
CA ILE A 78 -0.68 -1.39 -5.17
C ILE A 78 -1.42 -2.40 -4.31
N VAL A 79 -2.55 -1.99 -3.76
CA VAL A 79 -3.47 -2.87 -3.01
C VAL A 79 -4.41 -3.56 -3.99
N LYS A 80 -5.02 -2.78 -4.89
CA LYS A 80 -5.89 -3.23 -5.97
C LYS A 80 -5.91 -2.19 -7.09
N ALA A 81 -6.51 -2.52 -8.22
CA ALA A 81 -6.69 -1.56 -9.30
C ALA A 81 -7.47 -0.33 -8.79
N GLY A 82 -6.92 0.88 -9.00
CA GLY A 82 -7.47 2.12 -8.47
C GLY A 82 -7.10 2.45 -7.02
N GLU A 83 -6.34 1.61 -6.33
CA GLU A 83 -5.84 1.85 -4.96
C GLU A 83 -4.34 1.59 -4.87
N GLY A 84 -3.56 2.67 -4.94
CA GLY A 84 -2.11 2.64 -4.99
C GLY A 84 -1.46 3.86 -4.36
N TYR A 85 -0.22 3.70 -3.92
CA TYR A 85 0.51 4.66 -3.12
C TYR A 85 1.96 4.69 -3.56
N CYS A 86 2.50 5.85 -3.89
CA CYS A 86 3.84 5.97 -4.46
C CYS A 86 4.79 6.78 -3.58
N ARG A 87 6.08 6.61 -3.86
CA ARG A 87 7.19 7.40 -3.31
C ARG A 87 7.96 8.08 -4.43
N GLY A 88 8.64 9.17 -4.05
CA GLY A 88 9.29 10.11 -4.96
C GLY A 88 8.31 11.10 -5.54
#